data_AF-A0AAU9XYK6-F1
#
_entry.id   AF-A0AAU9XYK6-F1
#
_cell.length_a   1.000
_cell.length_b   1.000
_cell.length_c   1.000
_cell.angle_alpha   90.00
_cell.angle_beta   90.00
_cell.angle_gamma   90.00
#
_symmetry.space_group_name_H-M   'P 1'
#
loop_
_entity.id
_entity.type
_entity.pdbx_description
1 polymer ?
#
loop_
_entity_poly.entity_id
_entity_poly.type
_entity_poly.pdbx_seq_one_letter_code
_entity_poly.pdbx_strand_id
1 'polypeptide(L)'
;MIVKSPWILWGNILLLLLLCSGVLSRALEKRASDFCQSHAAGVHADPNNCFGFIMCDMAGTTHEMSCPAGLKFNPAILVCDWPNNVECEDAGSGEPAG
;
A
#
# COMPACT_ATOMS: atom_id res chain seq x y z
N MET A 1 -6.24 31.14 -46.44
CA MET A 1 -6.51 31.14 -44.98
C MET A 1 -7.38 29.94 -44.69
N ILE A 2 -6.81 28.87 -44.13
CA ILE A 2 -7.52 27.62 -43.82
C ILE A 2 -8.11 27.79 -42.42
N VAL A 3 -9.43 27.94 -42.31
CA VAL A 3 -10.15 27.80 -41.05
C VAL A 3 -10.06 26.34 -40.62
N LYS A 4 -9.16 26.04 -39.67
CA LYS A 4 -9.06 24.70 -39.05
C LYS A 4 -10.34 24.47 -38.24
N SER A 5 -11.16 23.54 -38.71
CA SER A 5 -12.47 23.22 -38.13
C SER A 5 -12.37 22.82 -36.63
N PRO A 6 -13.31 23.27 -35.77
CA PRO A 6 -13.25 23.09 -34.32
C PRO A 6 -13.27 21.63 -33.84
N TRP A 7 -13.70 20.70 -34.68
CA TRP A 7 -13.88 19.29 -34.33
C TRP A 7 -12.58 18.51 -34.07
N ILE A 8 -11.44 18.99 -34.57
CA ILE A 8 -10.13 18.34 -34.38
C ILE A 8 -9.56 18.63 -32.97
N LEU A 9 -9.95 19.75 -32.36
CA LEU A 9 -9.50 20.12 -31.01
C LEU A 9 -10.24 19.34 -29.92
N TRP A 10 -11.52 19.00 -30.12
CA TRP A 10 -12.30 18.23 -29.16
C TRP A 10 -11.97 16.74 -29.19
N GLY A 11 -11.53 16.20 -30.33
CA GLY A 11 -11.07 14.82 -30.46
C GLY A 11 -9.79 14.53 -29.67
N ASN A 12 -8.83 15.47 -29.67
CA ASN A 12 -7.61 15.35 -28.86
C ASN A 12 -7.89 15.50 -27.35
N ILE A 13 -8.86 16.34 -26.97
CA ILE A 13 -9.27 16.50 -25.57
C ILE A 13 -9.95 15.22 -25.05
N LEU A 14 -10.82 14.59 -25.83
CA LEU A 14 -11.46 13.33 -25.45
C LEU A 14 -10.45 12.18 -25.37
N LEU A 15 -9.47 12.12 -26.29
CA LEU A 15 -8.38 11.13 -26.23
C LEU A 15 -7.47 11.35 -25.00
N LEU A 16 -7.16 12.60 -24.65
CA LEU A 16 -6.38 12.94 -23.46
C LEU A 16 -7.14 12.63 -22.16
N LEU A 17 -8.46 12.82 -22.11
CA LEU A 17 -9.31 12.48 -20.95
C LEU A 17 -9.48 10.95 -20.79
N LEU A 18 -9.55 10.20 -21.89
CA LEU A 18 -9.57 8.72 -21.86
C LEU A 18 -8.21 8.13 -21.47
N LEU A 19 -7.10 8.75 -21.88
CA LEU A 19 -5.76 8.38 -21.39
C LEU A 19 -5.57 8.79 -19.91
N CYS A 20 -6.17 9.90 -19.48
CA CYS A 20 -6.14 10.34 -18.09
C CYS A 20 -7.05 9.51 -17.16
N SER A 21 -8.07 8.84 -17.67
CA SER A 21 -8.90 7.90 -16.88
C SER A 21 -8.40 6.46 -16.96
N GLY A 22 -7.97 6.00 -18.14
CA GLY A 22 -7.47 4.63 -18.37
C GLY A 22 -6.11 4.31 -17.74
N VAL A 23 -5.29 5.33 -17.46
CA VAL A 23 -4.01 5.18 -16.73
C VAL A 23 -4.17 5.48 -15.24
N LEU A 24 -5.19 6.26 -14.84
CA LEU A 24 -5.46 6.60 -13.43
C LEU A 24 -6.16 5.46 -12.67
N SER A 25 -6.90 4.58 -13.35
CA SER A 25 -7.54 3.42 -12.72
C SER A 25 -6.56 2.39 -12.13
N ARG A 26 -5.25 2.45 -12.43
CA ARG A 26 -4.25 1.53 -11.86
C ARG A 26 -3.57 2.07 -10.59
N ALA A 27 -3.85 3.29 -10.18
CA ALA A 27 -3.04 3.98 -9.16
C ALA A 27 -3.75 4.26 -7.83
N LEU A 28 -5.00 3.82 -7.62
CA LEU A 28 -5.76 4.19 -6.42
C LEU A 28 -6.23 3.03 -5.52
N GLU A 29 -5.95 1.77 -5.86
CA GLU A 29 -6.32 0.62 -5.01
C GLU A 29 -5.12 -0.12 -4.37
N LYS A 30 -3.87 0.15 -4.81
CA LYS A 30 -2.78 -0.84 -4.69
C LYS A 30 -1.73 -0.54 -3.60
N ARG A 31 -2.12 0.13 -2.51
CA ARG A 31 -1.14 0.61 -1.51
C ARG A 31 -0.51 -0.52 -0.67
N ALA A 32 -1.25 -1.60 -0.42
CA ALA A 32 -0.74 -2.80 0.25
C ALA A 32 -0.03 -3.75 -0.72
N SER A 33 -0.63 -4.01 -1.89
CA SER A 33 -0.16 -5.01 -2.86
C SER A 33 1.21 -4.72 -3.48
N ASP A 34 1.74 -3.50 -3.33
CA ASP A 34 3.01 -3.09 -3.94
C ASP A 34 4.19 -3.11 -2.96
N PHE A 35 3.97 -3.36 -1.66
CA PHE A 35 5.07 -3.40 -0.68
C PHE A 35 6.15 -4.40 -1.11
N CYS A 36 5.73 -5.64 -1.41
CA CYS A 36 6.63 -6.73 -1.80
C CYS A 36 7.19 -6.62 -3.22
N GLN A 37 6.79 -5.64 -4.02
CA GLN A 37 7.47 -5.35 -5.29
C GLN A 37 8.79 -4.62 -5.09
N SER A 38 8.98 -3.99 -3.94
CA SER A 38 10.19 -3.23 -3.59
C SER A 38 11.00 -3.85 -2.44
N HIS A 39 10.57 -5.02 -1.95
CA HIS A 39 11.20 -5.74 -0.83
C HIS A 39 11.48 -7.19 -1.20
N ALA A 40 12.49 -7.79 -0.58
CA ALA A 40 12.81 -9.20 -0.77
C ALA A 40 11.70 -10.11 -0.20
N ALA A 41 11.60 -11.35 -0.70
CA ALA A 41 10.74 -12.37 -0.09
C ALA A 41 11.12 -12.59 1.39
N GLY A 42 10.12 -12.78 2.25
CA GLY A 42 10.32 -12.90 3.70
C GLY A 42 9.28 -12.13 4.53
N VAL A 43 9.58 -11.97 5.82
CA VAL A 43 8.73 -11.28 6.79
C VAL A 43 9.29 -9.88 7.04
N HIS A 44 8.42 -8.87 6.97
CA HIS A 44 8.74 -7.45 7.13
C HIS A 44 7.76 -6.79 8.10
N ALA A 45 8.21 -5.74 8.78
CA ALA A 45 7.30 -4.92 9.59
C ALA A 45 6.32 -4.16 8.68
N ASP A 46 5.07 -4.05 9.12
CA ASP A 46 4.11 -3.16 8.46
C ASP A 46 4.37 -1.71 8.89
N PRO A 47 4.67 -0.79 7.96
CA PRO A 47 4.96 0.61 8.29
C PRO A 47 3.74 1.39 8.80
N ASN A 48 2.52 0.86 8.65
CA ASN A 48 1.28 1.52 9.05
C ASN A 48 0.56 0.82 10.21
N ASN A 49 0.98 -0.39 10.61
CA ASN A 49 0.30 -1.20 11.61
C ASN A 49 1.27 -2.00 12.50
N CYS A 50 1.49 -1.56 13.72
CA CYS A 50 2.33 -2.26 14.69
C CYS A 50 1.76 -3.60 15.16
N PHE A 51 0.45 -3.82 15.02
CA PHE A 51 -0.23 -5.06 15.42
C PHE A 51 -0.28 -6.09 14.29
N GLY A 52 0.57 -5.92 13.27
CA GLY A 52 0.67 -6.81 12.14
C GLY A 52 2.04 -6.76 11.47
N PHE A 53 2.20 -7.60 10.46
CA PHE A 53 3.40 -7.70 9.66
C PHE A 53 3.05 -8.07 8.23
N ILE A 54 4.01 -7.86 7.33
CA ILE A 54 3.87 -8.17 5.92
C ILE A 54 4.73 -9.38 5.58
N MET A 55 4.13 -10.37 4.91
CA MET A 55 4.85 -11.49 4.32
C MET A 55 4.89 -11.34 2.80
N CYS A 56 6.11 -11.33 2.25
CA CYS A 56 6.39 -11.28 0.83
C CYS A 56 6.71 -12.67 0.29
N ASP A 57 5.95 -13.10 -0.72
CA ASP A 57 6.27 -14.34 -1.44
C ASP A 57 7.36 -14.11 -2.51
N MET A 58 7.78 -15.20 -3.16
CA MET A 58 8.78 -15.16 -4.24
C MET A 58 8.29 -14.47 -5.52
N ALA A 59 6.98 -14.28 -5.68
CA ALA A 59 6.36 -13.59 -6.81
C ALA A 59 6.19 -12.07 -6.55
N GLY A 60 6.53 -11.58 -5.35
CA GLY A 60 6.32 -10.19 -4.95
C GLY A 60 4.89 -9.88 -4.51
N THR A 61 4.09 -10.91 -4.19
CA THR A 61 2.75 -10.76 -3.61
C THR A 61 2.87 -10.32 -2.16
N THR A 62 2.06 -9.33 -1.78
CA THR A 62 1.99 -8.84 -0.41
C THR A 62 0.88 -9.54 0.36
N HIS A 63 1.24 -10.13 1.51
CA HIS A 63 0.29 -10.71 2.46
C HIS A 63 0.36 -9.96 3.78
N GLU A 64 -0.71 -9.29 4.17
CA GLU A 64 -0.85 -8.67 5.49
C GLU A 64 -1.28 -9.72 6.51
N MET A 65 -0.56 -9.78 7.62
CA MET A 65 -0.81 -10.73 8.71
C MET A 65 -1.01 -9.94 10.00
N SER A 66 -2.05 -10.28 10.76
CA SER A 66 -2.28 -9.68 12.09
C SER A 66 -1.60 -10.52 13.17
N CYS A 67 -1.04 -9.83 14.16
CA CYS A 67 -0.63 -10.46 15.40
C CYS A 67 -1.87 -10.87 16.23
N PRO A 68 -1.71 -11.85 17.14
CA PRO A 68 -2.71 -12.11 18.17
C PRO A 68 -3.05 -10.83 18.95
N ALA A 69 -4.26 -10.79 19.51
CA ALA A 69 -4.75 -9.62 20.23
C ALA A 69 -3.76 -9.13 21.31
N GLY A 70 -3.45 -7.84 21.29
CA GLY A 70 -2.57 -7.19 22.25
C GLY A 70 -1.06 -7.36 22.01
N LEU A 71 -0.64 -8.10 20.98
CA LEU A 71 0.77 -8.25 20.63
C LEU A 71 1.17 -7.33 19.45
N LYS A 72 2.41 -6.87 19.47
CA LYS A 72 3.01 -6.07 18.39
C LYS A 72 4.07 -6.88 17.66
N PHE A 73 4.24 -6.65 16.36
CA PHE A 73 5.29 -7.32 15.61
C PHE A 73 6.67 -6.77 16.01
N ASN A 74 7.57 -7.65 16.45
CA ASN A 74 8.95 -7.31 16.79
C ASN A 74 9.88 -7.57 15.58
N PRO A 75 10.34 -6.53 14.86
CA PRO A 75 11.20 -6.71 13.70
C PRO A 75 12.61 -7.22 14.04
N ALA A 76 13.04 -7.13 15.31
CA ALA A 76 14.36 -7.61 15.72
C ALA A 76 14.45 -9.15 15.77
N ILE A 77 13.32 -9.81 16.04
CA ILE A 77 13.23 -11.28 16.18
C ILE A 77 12.17 -11.92 15.27
N LEU A 78 11.50 -11.11 14.44
CA LEU A 78 10.51 -11.51 13.43
C LEU A 78 9.31 -12.31 14.00
N VAL A 79 8.85 -11.95 15.20
CA VAL A 79 7.68 -12.56 15.85
C VAL A 79 6.80 -11.51 16.51
N CYS A 80 5.52 -11.84 16.74
CA CYS A 80 4.65 -11.04 17.59
C CYS A 80 5.08 -11.16 19.05
N ASP A 81 5.32 -10.04 19.71
CA ASP A 81 5.83 -9.95 21.06
C ASP A 81 5.03 -8.92 21.87
N TRP A 82 5.29 -8.86 23.17
CA TRP A 82 4.67 -7.90 24.07
C TRP A 82 5.02 -6.47 23.68
N PRO A 83 4.07 -5.50 23.78
CA PRO A 83 4.31 -4.11 23.41
C PRO A 83 5.53 -3.47 24.10
N ASN A 84 5.87 -3.92 25.32
CA ASN A 84 7.04 -3.41 26.06
C ASN A 84 8.39 -3.81 25.43
N ASN A 85 8.41 -4.81 24.55
CA ASN A 85 9.60 -5.31 23.87
C ASN A 85 9.75 -4.76 22.44
N VAL A 86 8.80 -3.93 21.99
CA VAL A 86 8.69 -3.48 20.60
C VAL A 86 8.68 -1.97 20.53
N GLU A 87 9.66 -1.40 19.82
CA GLU A 87 9.68 0.01 19.48
C GLU A 87 8.87 0.24 18.19
N CYS A 88 7.56 0.42 18.33
CA CYS A 88 6.67 0.72 17.22
C CYS A 88 5.60 1.74 17.65
N GLU A 89 5.59 2.88 16.98
CA GLU A 89 4.67 3.99 17.23
C GLU A 89 3.41 3.81 16.38
N ASP A 90 2.26 3.72 17.04
CA ASP A 90 0.98 3.59 16.34
C ASP A 90 0.65 4.94 15.68
N ALA A 91 0.53 5.00 14.35
CA ALA A 91 0.23 6.23 13.61
C ALA A 91 -1.19 6.80 13.87
N GLY A 92 -1.94 6.22 14.80
CA GLY A 92 -3.22 6.75 15.29
C GLY A 92 -3.80 5.90 16.42
N SER A 93 -4.15 6.56 17.53
CA SER A 93 -4.89 6.06 18.71
C SER A 93 -4.12 5.06 19.62
N GLY A 94 -4.01 5.23 20.94
CA GLY A 94 -4.91 5.98 21.81
C GLY A 94 -6.25 5.28 22.07
N GLU A 95 -6.38 3.98 21.76
CA GLU A 95 -7.59 3.21 22.08
C GLU A 95 -7.22 1.84 22.67
N PRO A 96 -7.60 1.55 23.93
CA PRO A 96 -7.30 0.28 24.59
C PRO A 96 -8.15 -0.86 24.02
N ALA A 97 -7.50 -1.95 23.62
CA ALA A 97 -8.15 -3.21 23.28
C ALA A 97 -8.84 -3.78 24.52
N GLY A 98 -10.16 -4.01 24.40
CA GLY A 98 -10.96 -4.72 25.41
C GLY A 98 -10.72 -6.22 25.42
#